data_AF-A0A3B9DY80-F1
#
_entry.id   AF-A0A3B9DY80-F1
#
_cell.length_a   1.000
_cell.length_b   1.000
_cell.length_c   1.000
_cell.angle_alpha   90.00
_cell.angle_beta   90.00
_cell.angle_gamma   90.00
#
_symmetry.space_group_name_H-M   'P 1'
#
loop_
_entity.id
_entity.type
_entity.pdbx_description
1 polymer ?
#
loop_
_entity_poly.entity_id
_entity_poly.type
_entity_poly.pdbx_seq_one_letter_code
_entity_poly.pdbx_strand_id
1 'polypeptide(L)'
;MGSLYDTTMKREKMIHDFEQLLAQYRAYFKDAGIDIDGDAPELMLYKEALRIYTSLPRMKNLDPLCMLEGEYDLLRSILSDMQTGNWITSPYYKKDAI
;
A
#
# COMPACT_ATOMS: atom_id res chain seq x y z
N MET A 1 -20.14 -25.29 2.45
CA MET A 1 -19.85 -24.47 3.63
C MET A 1 -18.38 -24.06 3.61
N GLY A 2 -17.99 -23.00 2.89
CA GLY A 2 -16.56 -22.62 2.78
C GLY A 2 -16.31 -21.14 2.49
N SER A 3 -17.09 -20.50 1.61
CA SER A 3 -16.71 -19.18 1.10
C SER A 3 -16.67 -18.04 2.14
N LEU A 4 -17.56 -18.02 3.14
CA LEU A 4 -17.62 -16.95 4.14
C LEU A 4 -16.44 -16.97 5.12
N TYR A 5 -15.98 -18.16 5.49
CA TYR A 5 -14.83 -18.32 6.37
C TYR A 5 -13.53 -17.95 5.64
N ASP A 6 -13.37 -18.42 4.41
CA ASP A 6 -12.22 -18.08 3.56
C ASP A 6 -12.13 -16.58 3.26
N THR A 7 -13.29 -15.94 3.00
CA THR A 7 -13.36 -14.48 2.77
C THR A 7 -13.00 -13.69 4.03
N THR A 8 -13.34 -14.19 5.21
CA THR A 8 -13.04 -13.51 6.48
C THR A 8 -11.57 -13.65 6.85
N MET A 9 -11.00 -14.86 6.77
CA MET A 9 -9.56 -15.07 6.96
C MET A 9 -8.72 -14.24 5.98
N LYS A 10 -9.09 -14.22 4.70
CA LYS A 10 -8.36 -13.45 3.69
C LYS A 10 -8.38 -11.95 4.00
N ARG A 11 -9.54 -11.42 4.42
CA ARG A 11 -9.67 -10.02 4.82
C ARG A 11 -8.81 -9.68 6.02
N GLU A 12 -8.82 -10.51 7.07
CA GLU A 12 -8.00 -10.27 8.26
C GLU A 12 -6.51 -10.30 7.93
N LYS A 13 -6.08 -11.27 7.11
CA LYS A 13 -4.70 -11.32 6.61
C LYS A 13 -4.33 -10.04 5.86
N MET A 14 -5.18 -9.59 4.93
CA MET A 14 -4.93 -8.37 4.17
C MET A 14 -4.90 -7.13 5.04
N ILE A 15 -5.78 -7.02 6.05
CA ILE A 15 -5.74 -5.91 7.01
C ILE A 15 -4.37 -5.87 7.70
N HIS A 16 -3.86 -7.03 8.14
CA HIS A 16 -2.55 -7.12 8.77
C HIS A 16 -1.41 -6.79 7.80
N ASP A 17 -1.46 -7.30 6.57
CA ASP A 17 -0.46 -7.05 5.54
C ASP A 17 -0.39 -5.55 5.20
N PHE A 18 -1.53 -4.89 4.99
CA PHE A 18 -1.59 -3.44 4.76
C PHE A 18 -1.15 -2.63 5.99
N GLU A 19 -1.43 -3.08 7.21
CA GLU A 19 -0.95 -2.43 8.43
C GLU A 19 0.58 -2.46 8.51
N GLN A 20 1.21 -3.61 8.21
CA GLN A 20 2.66 -3.72 8.13
C GLN A 20 3.24 -2.85 7.02
N LEU A 21 2.62 -2.81 5.85
CA LEU A 21 3.05 -1.98 4.73
C LEU A 21 3.02 -0.50 5.11
N LEU A 22 1.94 -0.02 5.72
CA LEU A 22 1.83 1.36 6.21
C LEU A 22 2.92 1.70 7.25
N ALA A 23 3.27 0.75 8.12
CA ALA A 23 4.37 0.92 9.07
C ALA A 23 5.73 1.04 8.36
N GLN A 24 5.96 0.24 7.30
CA GLN A 24 7.19 0.32 6.49
C GLN A 24 7.30 1.64 5.73
N TYR A 25 6.19 2.14 5.17
CA TYR A 25 6.14 3.47 4.54
C TYR A 25 6.49 4.57 5.55
N ARG A 26 5.92 4.53 6.76
CA ARG A 26 6.23 5.52 7.81
C ARG A 26 7.69 5.46 8.25
N ALA A 27 8.27 4.26 8.35
CA ALA A 27 9.69 4.10 8.64
C ALA A 27 10.55 4.71 7.52
N TYR A 28 10.22 4.42 6.26
CA TYR A 28 10.90 4.99 5.09
C TYR A 28 10.83 6.52 5.07
N PHE A 29 9.66 7.13 5.29
CA PHE A 29 9.54 8.59 5.33
C PHE A 29 10.36 9.22 6.46
N LYS A 30 10.38 8.58 7.63
CA LYS A 30 11.20 9.03 8.76
C LYS A 30 12.70 8.97 8.41
N ASP A 31 13.15 7.90 7.77
CA ASP A 31 14.56 7.72 7.41
C ASP A 31 14.98 8.62 6.24
N ALA A 32 14.07 8.87 5.29
CA ALA A 32 14.28 9.76 4.16
C ALA A 32 14.09 11.26 4.50
N GLY A 33 13.59 11.58 5.70
CA GLY A 33 13.29 12.96 6.11
C GLY A 33 12.11 13.59 5.36
N ILE A 34 11.20 12.77 4.83
CA ILE A 34 10.01 13.21 4.08
C ILE A 34 8.91 13.54 5.09
N ASP A 35 8.39 14.77 5.02
CA ASP A 35 7.27 15.19 5.85
C ASP A 35 5.97 14.52 5.38
N ILE A 36 5.22 13.93 6.31
CA ILE A 36 3.99 13.17 6.03
C ILE A 36 2.85 14.10 5.58
N ASP A 37 2.91 15.37 5.99
CA ASP A 37 1.95 16.41 5.60
C ASP A 37 2.37 17.17 4.33
N GLY A 38 3.46 16.74 3.67
CA GLY A 38 3.92 17.31 2.41
C GLY A 38 3.17 16.83 1.16
N ASP A 39 3.68 17.25 0.01
CA ASP A 39 3.18 16.86 -1.33
C ASP A 39 4.19 15.99 -2.11
N ALA A 40 5.10 15.33 -1.40
CA ALA A 40 6.05 14.41 -2.01
C ALA A 40 5.30 13.28 -2.77
N PRO A 41 5.74 12.90 -3.98
CA PRO A 41 5.07 11.89 -4.79
C PRO A 41 4.96 10.53 -4.09
N GLU A 42 5.88 10.22 -3.19
CA GLU A 42 5.88 9.01 -2.37
C GLU A 42 4.68 8.97 -1.38
N LEU A 43 4.20 10.15 -0.95
CA LEU A 43 3.02 10.25 -0.08
C LEU A 43 1.74 9.89 -0.80
N MET A 44 1.67 10.01 -2.13
CA MET A 44 0.50 9.55 -2.90
C MET A 44 0.31 8.05 -2.73
N LEU A 45 1.39 7.26 -2.76
CA LEU A 45 1.33 5.82 -2.56
C LEU A 45 0.92 5.45 -1.14
N TYR A 46 1.42 6.18 -0.15
CA TYR A 46 0.99 6.02 1.24
C TYR A 46 -0.49 6.34 1.45
N LYS A 47 -0.97 7.43 0.85
CA LYS A 47 -2.40 7.83 0.88
C LYS A 47 -3.29 6.77 0.24
N GLU A 48 -2.86 6.18 -0.88
CA GLU A 48 -3.61 5.10 -1.54
C GLU A 48 -3.61 3.81 -0.70
N ALA A 49 -2.47 3.42 -0.14
CA ALA A 49 -2.39 2.28 0.79
C ALA A 49 -3.30 2.48 2.02
N LEU A 50 -3.36 3.70 2.56
CA LEU A 50 -4.22 4.06 3.69
C LEU A 50 -5.70 3.99 3.32
N ARG A 51 -6.05 4.49 2.13
CA ARG A 51 -7.42 4.42 1.60
C ARG A 51 -7.86 2.97 1.43
N ILE A 52 -7.00 2.10 0.91
CA ILE A 52 -7.30 0.66 0.81
C ILE A 52 -7.49 0.05 2.20
N TYR A 53 -6.56 0.30 3.13
CA TYR A 53 -6.64 -0.18 4.51
C TYR A 53 -7.96 0.20 5.19
N THR A 54 -8.40 1.46 5.08
CA THR A 54 -9.67 1.91 5.67
C THR A 54 -10.91 1.30 5.03
N SER A 55 -10.81 0.85 3.77
CA SER A 55 -11.90 0.23 3.03
C SER A 55 -12.02 -1.28 3.28
N LEU A 56 -10.91 -1.97 3.60
CA LEU A 56 -10.83 -3.42 3.81
C LEU A 56 -11.86 -3.97 4.82
N PRO A 57 -12.07 -3.37 6.01
CA PRO A 57 -13.05 -3.87 6.98
C PRO A 57 -14.49 -3.87 6.46
N ARG A 58 -14.80 -2.99 5.49
CA ARG A 58 -16.13 -2.86 4.89
C ARG A 58 -16.37 -3.84 3.74
N MET A 59 -15.32 -4.47 3.22
CA MET A 59 -15.43 -5.44 2.13
C MET A 59 -15.90 -6.81 2.64
N LYS A 60 -16.95 -7.33 2.01
CA LYS A 60 -17.55 -8.63 2.33
C LYS A 60 -17.44 -9.64 1.19
N ASN A 61 -16.93 -9.22 0.04
CA ASN A 61 -16.86 -10.02 -1.18
C ASN A 61 -15.42 -10.48 -1.43
N LEU A 62 -15.25 -11.71 -1.93
CA LEU A 62 -13.93 -12.31 -2.19
C LEU A 62 -13.23 -11.69 -3.41
N ASP A 63 -13.96 -11.40 -4.48
CA ASP A 63 -13.39 -10.85 -5.73
C ASP A 63 -12.63 -9.53 -5.52
N PRO A 64 -13.17 -8.50 -4.85
CA PRO A 64 -12.42 -7.28 -4.58
C PRO A 64 -11.26 -7.49 -3.62
N LEU A 65 -11.33 -8.47 -2.70
CA LEU A 65 -10.18 -8.83 -1.86
C LEU A 65 -9.03 -9.42 -2.69
N CYS A 66 -9.31 -10.24 -3.69
CA CYS A 66 -8.27 -10.75 -4.60
C CYS A 66 -7.64 -9.63 -5.45
N MET A 67 -8.42 -8.65 -5.90
CA MET A 67 -7.86 -7.49 -6.62
C MET A 67 -6.94 -6.66 -5.73
N LEU A 68 -7.36 -6.41 -4.48
CA LEU A 68 -6.57 -5.65 -3.51
C LEU A 68 -5.26 -6.37 -3.11
N GLU A 69 -5.19 -7.70 -3.24
CA GLU A 69 -3.95 -8.45 -3.00
C GLU A 69 -2.91 -8.14 -4.09
N GLY A 70 -3.33 -8.00 -5.35
CA GLY A 70 -2.46 -7.53 -6.43
C GLY A 70 -1.99 -6.08 -6.23
N GLU A 71 -2.89 -5.20 -5.75
CA GLU A 71 -2.54 -3.82 -5.39
C GLU A 71 -1.53 -3.78 -4.24
N TYR A 72 -1.68 -4.66 -3.25
CA TYR A 72 -0.72 -4.80 -2.15
C TYR A 72 0.67 -5.19 -2.66
N ASP A 73 0.77 -6.21 -3.52
CA ASP A 73 2.05 -6.66 -4.08
C ASP A 73 2.72 -5.56 -4.91
N LEU A 74 1.95 -4.80 -5.68
CA LEU A 74 2.43 -3.63 -6.41
C LEU A 74 2.97 -2.55 -5.47
N LEU A 75 2.21 -2.12 -4.47
CA LEU A 75 2.63 -1.11 -3.51
C LEU A 75 3.90 -1.54 -2.75
N ARG A 76 3.96 -2.81 -2.35
CA ARG A 76 5.13 -3.38 -1.68
C ARG A 76 6.36 -3.40 -2.59
N SER A 77 6.20 -3.80 -3.86
CA SER A 77 7.28 -3.78 -4.84
C SER A 77 7.80 -2.35 -5.04
N ILE A 78 6.89 -1.39 -5.18
CA ILE A 78 7.24 0.01 -5.33
C ILE A 78 7.97 0.56 -4.09
N LEU A 79 7.56 0.18 -2.88
CA LEU A 79 8.27 0.52 -1.65
C LEU A 79 9.70 -0.06 -1.61
N SER A 80 9.87 -1.30 -2.07
CA SER A 80 11.19 -1.91 -2.22
C SER A 80 12.05 -1.15 -3.24
N ASP A 81 11.46 -0.68 -4.34
CA ASP A 81 12.16 0.14 -5.34
C ASP A 81 12.54 1.53 -4.79
N MET A 82 11.70 2.11 -3.91
CA MET A 82 12.00 3.34 -3.15
C MET A 82 13.15 3.17 -2.17
N GLN A 83 13.18 2.05 -1.44
CA GLN A 83 14.25 1.74 -0.48
C GLN A 83 15.59 1.47 -1.18
N THR A 84 15.56 0.90 -2.38
CA THR A 84 16.76 0.61 -3.17
C THR A 84 17.25 1.80 -4.01
N GLY A 85 16.52 2.92 -4.01
CA GLY A 85 16.86 4.12 -4.79
C GLY A 85 16.52 4.04 -6.28
N ASN A 86 15.91 2.94 -6.73
CA ASN A 86 15.46 2.76 -8.12
C ASN A 86 14.18 3.52 -8.44
N TRP A 87 13.51 4.08 -7.42
CA TRP A 87 12.29 4.86 -7.55
C TRP A 87 12.36 6.03 -8.54
N ILE A 88 13.51 6.71 -8.66
CA ILE A 88 13.72 7.80 -9.63
C ILE A 88 13.57 7.32 -11.09
N THR A 89 13.75 6.02 -11.32
CA THR A 89 13.56 5.36 -12.64
C THR A 89 12.22 4.64 -12.77
N SER A 90 11.40 4.65 -11.72
CA SER A 90 10.09 3.99 -11.73
C SER A 90 9.14 4.74 -12.67
N PRO A 91 8.36 4.04 -13.53
CA PRO A 91 7.35 4.67 -14.37
C PRO A 91 6.24 5.37 -13.57
N TYR A 92 6.16 5.13 -12.26
CA TYR A 92 5.23 5.80 -11.33
C TYR A 92 5.81 7.08 -10.72
N TYR A 93 7.10 7.35 -10.92
CA TYR A 93 7.73 8.60 -10.52
C TYR A 93 7.39 9.69 -11.54
N LYS A 94 6.44 10.57 -11.19
CA LYS A 94 6.17 11.77 -12.00
C LYS A 94 7.36 12.72 -11.89
N LYS A 95 8.21 12.71 -12.90
CA LYS A 95 9.36 13.61 -13.05
C LYS A 95 8.96 15.07 -13.32
N ASP A 96 7.70 15.32 -13.66
CA ASP A 96 7.18 16.62 -14.14
C ASP A 96 6.26 17.33 -13.13
N ALA A 97 6.61 17.33 -11.84
CA ALA A 97 5.99 18.22 -10.85
C ALA A 97 6.97 19.35 -10.49
N ILE A 98 7.24 20.23 -11.45
CA ILE A 98 7.87 21.55 -11.25
C ILE A 98 6.94 22.59 -11.85
#